data_AF-A0A3M6JXD2-F1
#
_entry.id   AF-A0A3M6JXD2-F1
#
_cell.length_a   1.000
_cell.length_b   1.000
_cell.length_c   1.000
_cell.angle_alpha   90.00
_cell.angle_beta   90.00
_cell.angle_gamma   90.00
#
_symmetry.space_group_name_H-M   'P 1'
#
loop_
_entity.id
_entity.type
_entity.pdbx_description
1 polymer ?
#
loop_
_entity_poly.entity_id
_entity_poly.type
_entity_poly.pdbx_seq_one_letter_code
_entity_poly.pdbx_strand_id
1 'polypeptide(L)' 'MQAGKSMFIVGSLMFLAGLVMFYSIETGQIEPELRLIKNSGTFIGLSGIGVGVAGILLYLINRNQPQMQENFETRE' A
#
# COMPACT_ATOMS: atom_id res chain seq x y z
N MET A 1 -9.06 -5.22 13.19
CA MET A 1 -7.81 -6.00 13.01
C MET A 1 -7.46 -6.34 11.54
N GLN A 2 -8.40 -6.28 10.58
CA GLN A 2 -8.16 -6.71 9.18
C GLN A 2 -7.56 -5.62 8.27
N ALA A 3 -7.86 -4.33 8.52
CA ALA A 3 -7.53 -3.23 7.61
C ALA A 3 -6.02 -3.05 7.32
N GLY A 4 -5.15 -3.10 8.34
CA GLY A 4 -3.70 -2.94 8.14
C GLY A 4 -3.07 -4.05 7.28
N LYS A 5 -3.49 -5.31 7.49
CA LYS A 5 -3.07 -6.44 6.65
C LYS A 5 -3.57 -6.29 5.21
N SER A 6 -4.84 -5.91 5.03
CA SER A 6 -5.41 -5.70 3.70
C SER A 6 -4.71 -4.56 2.95
N MET A 7 -4.42 -3.43 3.61
CA MET A 7 -3.72 -2.29 3.01
C MET A 7 -2.29 -2.65 2.60
N PHE A 8 -1.58 -3.44 3.40
CA PHE A 8 -0.25 -3.92 3.03
C PHE A 8 -0.28 -4.78 1.75
N ILE A 9 -1.25 -5.69 1.64
CA ILE A 9 -1.42 -6.54 0.45
C ILE A 9 -1.73 -5.68 -0.78
N VAL A 10 -2.66 -4.73 -0.66
CA VAL A 10 -3.02 -3.81 -1.76
C VAL A 10 -1.82 -2.97 -2.20
N GLY A 11 -1.08 -2.39 -1.26
CA GLY A 11 0.12 -1.60 -1.56
C GLY A 11 1.20 -2.41 -2.27
N SER A 12 1.40 -3.68 -1.85
CA SER A 12 2.34 -4.59 -2.50
C SER A 12 1.91 -4.93 -3.93
N LEU A 13 0.60 -5.15 -4.17
CA LEU A 13 0.07 -5.40 -5.51
C LEU A 13 0.23 -4.18 -6.43
N MET A 14 -0.06 -2.98 -5.91
CA MET A 14 0.13 -1.72 -6.64
C MET A 14 1.60 -1.49 -6.99
N PHE A 15 2.51 -1.77 -6.06
CA PHE A 15 3.94 -1.68 -6.31
C PHE A 15 4.39 -2.63 -7.42
N LEU A 16 3.97 -3.90 -7.38
CA LEU A 16 4.29 -4.88 -8.43
C LEU A 16 3.71 -4.48 -9.79
N ALA A 17 2.46 -4.01 -9.83
CA ALA A 17 1.84 -3.54 -11.07
C ALA A 17 2.60 -2.33 -11.67
N GLY A 18 3.03 -1.38 -10.82
CA GLY A 18 3.86 -0.26 -11.24
C GLY A 18 5.21 -0.67 -11.80
N LEU A 19 5.87 -1.67 -11.20
CA LEU A 19 7.11 -2.24 -11.72
C LEU A 19 6.89 -2.92 -13.07
N VAL A 20 5.84 -3.74 -13.22
CA VAL A 20 5.51 -4.39 -14.49
C VAL A 20 5.30 -3.35 -15.59
N MET A 21 4.52 -2.29 -15.33
CA MET A 21 4.30 -1.21 -16.30
C MET A 21 5.60 -0.46 -16.64
N PHE A 22 6.48 -0.25 -15.66
CA PHE A 22 7.74 0.46 -15.87
C PHE A 22 8.75 -0.35 -16.69
N TYR A 23 8.86 -1.66 -16.41
CA TYR A 23 9.81 -2.56 -17.08
C TYR A 23 9.30 -3.13 -18.40
N SER A 24 7.98 -3.16 -18.64
CA SER A 24 7.43 -3.61 -19.93
C SER A 24 7.66 -2.62 -21.07
N ILE A 25 8.09 -1.39 -20.77
CA ILE A 25 8.31 -0.33 -21.77
C ILE A 25 9.81 -0.04 -21.88
N GLU A 26 10.35 -0.26 -23.07
CA GLU A 26 11.76 -0.05 -23.36
C GLU A 26 12.15 1.43 -23.22
N THR A 27 13.32 1.67 -22.63
CA THR A 27 13.85 3.02 -22.41
C THR A 27 14.41 3.56 -23.72
N GLY A 28 13.54 4.08 -24.59
CA GLY A 28 13.92 4.57 -25.91
C GLY A 28 12.76 4.76 -26.88
N GLN A 29 11.56 4.27 -26.56
CA GLN A 29 10.37 4.51 -27.38
C GLN A 29 9.96 5.99 -27.29
N ILE A 30 10.02 6.68 -28.44
CA ILE A 30 9.76 8.12 -28.60
C ILE A 30 8.25 8.44 -28.58
N GLU A 31 7.41 7.41 -28.69
CA GLU A 31 5.96 7.55 -28.74
C GLU A 31 5.43 8.12 -27.41
N PRO A 32 4.72 9.28 -27.47
CA PRO A 32 4.30 10.00 -26.28
C PRO A 32 3.37 9.18 -25.37
N GLU A 33 2.57 8.28 -25.95
CA GLU A 33 1.66 7.40 -25.21
C GLU A 33 2.41 6.39 -24.33
N LEU A 34 3.47 5.77 -24.86
CA LEU A 34 4.27 4.81 -24.10
C LEU A 34 5.04 5.49 -22.97
N ARG A 35 5.49 6.73 -23.18
CA ARG A 35 6.11 7.54 -22.12
C ARG A 35 5.12 7.91 -21.02
N LEU A 36 3.87 8.20 -21.38
CA LEU A 36 2.78 8.44 -20.41
C LEU A 36 2.48 7.20 -19.59
N ILE A 37 2.35 6.03 -20.24
CA ILE A 37 2.12 4.76 -19.54
C ILE A 37 3.28 4.48 -18.57
N LYS A 38 4.54 4.66 -19.01
CA LYS A 38 5.71 4.46 -18.15
C LYS A 38 5.71 5.37 -16.93
N ASN A 39 5.47 6.67 -17.10
CA ASN A 39 5.41 7.62 -16.00
C ASN A 39 4.24 7.34 -15.05
N SER A 40 3.08 6.94 -15.60
CA SER A 40 1.92 6.54 -14.80
C SER A 40 2.21 5.26 -13.99
N GLY A 41 2.90 4.28 -14.58
CA GLY A 41 3.36 3.07 -13.89
C GLY A 41 4.30 3.39 -12.73
N THR A 42 5.24 4.32 -12.91
CA THR A 42 6.09 4.82 -11.82
C THR A 42 5.27 5.47 -10.70
N PHE A 43 4.27 6.28 -11.04
CA PHE A 43 3.38 6.92 -10.05
C PHE A 43 2.56 5.87 -9.27
N ILE A 44 2.03 4.86 -9.96
CA ILE A 44 1.34 3.72 -9.33
C ILE A 44 2.29 2.95 -8.41
N GLY A 45 3.53 2.73 -8.84
CA GLY A 45 4.56 2.07 -8.03
C GLY A 45 4.89 2.84 -6.75
N LEU A 46 5.18 4.15 -6.88
CA LEU A 46 5.50 5.03 -5.75
C LEU A 46 4.32 5.17 -4.78
N SER A 47 3.10 5.32 -5.28
CA SER A 47 1.90 5.35 -4.44
C SER A 47 1.67 4.01 -3.73
N GLY A 48 1.95 2.88 -4.39
CA GLY A 48 1.89 1.54 -3.79
C GLY A 48 2.82 1.38 -2.58
N ILE A 49 4.03 1.95 -2.64
CA ILE A 49 4.94 1.99 -1.48
C ILE A 49 4.29 2.77 -0.33
N GLY A 50 3.72 3.94 -0.61
CA GLY A 50 3.03 4.74 0.41
C GLY A 50 1.88 4.00 1.09
N VAL A 51 1.04 3.32 0.30
CA VAL A 51 -0.07 2.48 0.81
C VAL A 51 0.46 1.32 1.65
N GLY A 52 1.53 0.66 1.22
CA GLY A 52 2.17 -0.44 1.96
C GLY A 52 2.70 0.02 3.33
N VAL A 53 3.40 1.15 3.37
CA VAL A 53 3.91 1.75 4.62
C VAL A 53 2.76 2.11 5.55
N ALA A 54 1.70 2.74 5.05
CA ALA A 54 0.51 3.05 5.84
C ALA A 54 -0.15 1.79 6.42
N GLY A 55 -0.22 0.71 5.63
CA GLY A 55 -0.71 -0.60 6.09
C GLY A 55 0.12 -1.20 7.22
N ILE A 56 1.46 -1.13 7.13
CA ILE A 56 2.36 -1.58 8.20
C ILE A 56 2.18 -0.75 9.47
N LEU A 57 2.13 0.58 9.34
CA LEU A 57 1.94 1.48 10.47
C LEU A 57 0.61 1.18 11.17
N LEU A 58 -0.48 1.03 10.42
CA LEU A 58 -1.78 0.62 10.95
C LEU A 58 -1.75 -0.76 11.60
N TYR A 59 -0.99 -1.70 11.04
CA TYR A 59 -0.83 -3.02 11.64
C TYR A 59 -0.12 -2.94 13.00
N LEU A 60 0.96 -2.15 13.09
CA LEU A 60 1.70 -1.95 14.34
C LEU A 60 0.87 -1.23 15.39
N ILE A 61 0.19 -0.14 15.02
CA ILE A 61 -0.70 0.61 15.94
C ILE A 61 -1.81 -0.30 16.47
N ASN A 62 -2.47 -1.07 15.61
CA ASN A 62 -3.53 -2.00 16.04
C ASN A 62 -3.02 -3.12 16.93
N ARG A 63 -1.78 -3.60 16.71
CA ARG A 63 -1.16 -4.64 17.53
C ARG A 63 -0.77 -4.12 18.92
N ASN A 64 -0.45 -2.83 19.02
CA ASN A 64 0.04 -2.20 20.23
C ASN A 64 -1.05 -1.45 21.02
N GLN A 65 -2.32 -1.59 20.63
CA GLN A 65 -3.43 -1.11 21.45
C GLN A 65 -3.48 -1.98 22.72
N PRO A 66 -3.32 -1.38 23.93
CA PRO A 66 -3.62 -2.10 25.15
C PRO A 66 -5.06 -2.59 25.00
N GLN A 67 -5.28 -3.88 25.22
CA GLN A 67 -6.61 -4.44 25.31
C GLN A 67 -7.32 -3.57 26.35
N MET A 68 -8.22 -2.68 25.93
CA MET A 68 -9.09 -2.00 26.88
C MET A 68 -9.94 -3.10 27.46
N GLN A 69 -9.45 -3.70 28.55
CA GLN A 69 -10.28 -4.46 29.47
C GLN A 69 -11.32 -3.45 29.94
N GLU A 70 -12.48 -3.46 29.28
CA GLU A 70 -13.73 -3.07 29.91
C GLU A 70 -13.90 -3.96 31.14
N ASN A 71 -13.20 -3.62 32.22
CA ASN A 71 -13.71 -3.90 33.55
C ASN A 71 -14.81 -2.87 33.77
N PHE A 72 -15.95 -3.09 33.10
CA PHE A 72 -17.21 -2.54 33.57
C PHE A 72 -17.47 -3.22 34.91
N GLU A 73 -17.00 -2.60 36.00
CA GLU A 73 -17.43 -2.93 37.35
C GLU A 73 -18.95 -2.73 37.40
N THR A 74 -19.69 -3.80 37.12
CA THR A 74 -21.06 -3.95 37.62
C THR A 74 -20.94 -4.15 39.13
N ARG A 75 -21.04 -3.05 39.89
CA ARG A 75 -21.38 -3.11 41.31
C ARG A 75 -22.79 -2.59 41.48
N GLU A 76 -23.71 -3.54 41.60
CA GLU A 76 -24.96 -3.36 42.35
C GLU A 76 -24.67 -3.32 43.86
#